data_AF-A0AAW4RW21-F1
#
_entry.id   AF-A0AAW4RW21-F1
#
_cell.length_a   1.000
_cell.length_b   1.000
_cell.length_c   1.000
_cell.angle_alpha   90.00
_cell.angle_beta   90.00
_cell.angle_gamma   90.00
#
_symmetry.space_group_name_H-M   'P 1'
#
loop_
_entity.id
_entity.type
_entity.pdbx_description
1 polymer ?
#
loop_
_entity_poly.entity_id
_entity_poly.type
_entity_poly.pdbx_seq_one_letter_code
_entity_poly.pdbx_strand_id
1 'polypeptide(L)' 'MKSTTLLERIRRLFASDAGEHLDSISDALLKGTLREPVRPMSDQELARAIREFRSVPVSDWTLAKLSRRLAEASVPRDG' A
#
# COMPACT_ATOMS: atom_id res chain seq x y z
N MET A 1 11.94 12.76 13.75
CA MET A 1 10.51 12.49 14.01
C MET A 1 10.28 10.98 13.84
N LYS A 2 9.64 10.32 14.81
CA LYS A 2 9.45 8.86 14.84
C LYS A 2 8.38 8.41 13.83
N SER A 3 8.75 8.26 12.57
CA SER A 3 7.96 7.56 11.53
C SER A 3 8.08 6.04 11.68
N THR A 4 8.00 5.54 12.92
CA THR A 4 8.44 4.17 13.27
C THR A 4 7.32 3.29 13.79
N THR A 5 6.06 3.75 13.79
CA THR A 5 4.93 2.96 14.32
C THR A 5 4.13 2.25 13.23
N LEU A 6 3.88 2.92 12.10
CA LEU A 6 3.11 2.34 10.99
C LEU A 6 3.91 1.30 10.22
N LEU A 7 5.12 1.64 9.76
CA LEU A 7 5.97 0.73 8.99
C LEU A 7 6.31 -0.55 9.77
N GLU A 8 6.53 -0.42 11.09
CA GLU A 8 6.81 -1.55 11.97
C GLU A 8 5.58 -2.42 12.24
N ARG A 9 4.37 -1.84 12.22
CA ARG A 9 3.12 -2.62 12.25
C ARG A 9 2.90 -3.37 10.93
N ILE A 10 3.15 -2.72 9.80
CA ILE A 10 3.05 -3.35 8.47
C ILE A 10 4.06 -4.50 8.38
N ARG A 11 5.34 -4.29 8.74
CA ARG A 11 6.35 -5.35 8.81
C ARG A 11 5.93 -6.59 9.60
N ARG A 12 5.20 -6.41 10.70
CA ARG A 12 4.69 -7.52 11.52
C ARG A 12 3.50 -8.26 10.91
N LEU A 13 2.76 -7.62 10.00
CA LEU A 13 1.57 -8.19 9.38
C LEU A 13 1.87 -8.94 8.06
N PHE A 14 3.04 -8.71 7.45
CA PHE A 14 3.47 -9.38 6.23
C PHE A 14 4.55 -10.44 6.52
N ALA A 15 4.55 -11.54 5.78
CA ALA A 15 5.60 -12.55 5.85
C ALA A 15 6.95 -11.96 5.35
N SER A 16 8.07 -12.56 5.75
CA SER A 16 9.44 -12.09 5.53
C SER A 16 9.83 -11.77 4.06
N ASP A 17 9.02 -12.18 3.09
CA ASP A 17 9.25 -12.00 1.65
C ASP A 17 8.76 -10.62 1.11
N ALA A 18 8.23 -9.75 1.96
CA ALA A 18 7.69 -8.45 1.55
C ALA A 18 8.74 -7.31 1.42
N GLY A 19 10.04 -7.64 1.39
CA GLY A 19 11.15 -6.69 1.54
C GLY A 19 11.08 -5.48 0.58
N GLU A 20 11.04 -5.72 -0.73
CA GLU A 20 11.06 -4.64 -1.73
C GLU A 20 9.83 -3.72 -1.67
N HIS A 21 8.66 -4.29 -1.34
CA HIS A 21 7.43 -3.51 -1.18
C HIS A 21 7.46 -2.65 0.09
N LEU A 22 8.00 -3.18 1.18
CA LEU A 22 8.18 -2.45 2.43
C LEU A 22 9.19 -1.32 2.28
N ASP A 23 10.27 -1.54 1.54
CA ASP A 23 11.28 -0.51 1.25
C ASP A 23 10.67 0.61 0.41
N SER A 24 9.86 0.28 -0.59
CA SER A 24 9.12 1.28 -1.39
C SER A 24 8.16 2.12 -0.54
N ILE A 25 7.47 1.53 0.44
CA ILE A 25 6.59 2.25 1.38
C ILE A 25 7.41 3.17 2.29
N SER A 26 8.54 2.68 2.81
CA SER A 26 9.47 3.46 3.63
C SER A 26 9.96 4.69 2.86
N ASP A 27 10.37 4.50 1.61
CA ASP A 27 10.83 5.56 0.72
C ASP A 27 9.75 6.60 0.44
N ALA A 28 8.51 6.18 0.22
CA ALA A 28 7.39 7.09 -0.01
C ALA A 28 7.02 7.91 1.24
N LEU A 29 7.11 7.32 2.43
CA LEU A 29 6.94 8.03 3.70
C LEU A 29 8.05 9.07 3.92
N LEU A 30 9.31 8.72 3.64
CA LEU A 30 10.44 9.63 3.74
C LEU A 30 10.35 10.80 2.76
N LYS A 31 9.91 10.54 1.52
CA LYS A 31 9.72 11.55 0.47
C LYS A 31 8.46 12.40 0.67
N GLY A 32 7.61 12.06 1.65
CA GLY A 32 6.36 12.77 1.94
C GLY A 32 5.27 12.62 0.85
N THR A 33 5.51 11.74 -0.13
CA THR A 33 4.51 11.35 -1.13
C THR A 33 3.45 10.42 -0.53
N LEU A 34 3.82 9.69 0.53
CA LEU A 34 2.90 9.01 1.43
C LEU A 34 2.94 9.68 2.80
N ARG A 35 1.77 9.85 3.44
CA ARG A 35 1.66 10.44 4.78
C ARG A 35 1.14 9.42 5.76
N GLU A 36 1.69 9.41 6.97
CA GLU A 36 1.10 8.62 8.05
C GLU A 36 -0.32 9.16 8.34
N PRO A 37 -1.31 8.25 8.48
CA PRO A 37 -2.64 8.68 8.87
C PRO A 37 -2.59 9.30 10.27
N VAL A 38 -3.10 10.53 10.39
CA VAL A 38 -3.20 11.25 11.69
C VAL A 38 -3.99 10.42 12.72
N ARG A 39 -4.88 9.55 12.25
CA ARG A 39 -5.63 8.61 13.07
C ARG A 39 -5.55 7.22 12.44
N PRO A 40 -4.65 6.34 12.91
CA PRO A 40 -4.56 4.98 12.38
C PRO A 40 -5.85 4.22 12.72
N MET A 41 -6.34 3.42 11.77
CA MET A 41 -7.46 2.51 12.01
C MET A 41 -7.07 1.49 13.10
N SER A 42 -8.04 1.15 13.95
CA SER A 42 -7.96 -0.02 14.81
C SER A 42 -7.92 -1.30 13.97
N ASP A 43 -7.44 -2.39 14.55
CA ASP A 43 -7.36 -3.67 13.85
C ASP A 43 -8.76 -4.17 13.41
N GLN A 44 -9.81 -3.83 14.17
CA GLN A 44 -11.20 -4.14 13.83
C GLN A 44 -11.71 -3.31 12.62
N GLU A 45 -11.40 -2.02 12.59
CA GLU A 45 -11.74 -1.14 11.46
C GLU A 45 -10.99 -1.58 10.20
N LEU A 46 -9.72 -1.95 10.33
CA LEU A 46 -8.92 -2.48 9.22
C LEU A 46 -9.50 -3.80 8.68
N ALA A 47 -9.81 -4.76 9.56
CA ALA A 47 -10.42 -6.03 9.17
C ALA A 47 -11.78 -5.83 8.47
N ARG A 48 -12.59 -4.87 8.93
CA ARG A 48 -13.86 -4.50 8.29
C ARG A 48 -13.64 -3.92 6.90
N ALA A 49 -12.72 -2.97 6.75
CA ALA A 49 -12.42 -2.35 5.47
C ALA A 49 -11.89 -3.36 4.44
N ILE A 50 -11.02 -4.29 4.86
CA ILE A 50 -10.53 -5.37 4.00
C ILE A 50 -11.69 -6.28 3.56
N ARG A 51 -12.58 -6.66 4.48
CA ARG A 51 -13.74 -7.50 4.15
C ARG A 51 -14.68 -6.80 3.17
N GLU A 52 -14.97 -5.52 3.40
CA GLU A 52 -15.82 -4.71 2.53
C GLU A 52 -15.22 -4.58 1.13
N PHE A 53 -13.92 -4.25 1.05
CA PHE A 53 -13.17 -4.20 -0.20
C PHE A 53 -13.22 -5.52 -0.97
N ARG A 54 -13.11 -6.66 -0.28
CA ARG A 54 -13.19 -8.00 -0.89
C ARG A 54 -14.61 -8.44 -1.25
N SER A 55 -15.62 -7.85 -0.63
CA SER A 55 -17.03 -8.22 -0.83
C SER A 55 -17.62 -7.64 -2.11
N VAL A 56 -17.02 -6.58 -2.64
CA VAL A 56 -17.43 -5.97 -3.91
C VAL A 56 -16.59 -6.62 -5.03
N PRO A 57 -17.23 -7.21 -6.07
CA PRO A 57 -16.49 -7.65 -7.25
C PRO A 57 -15.74 -6.45 -7.82
N VAL A 58 -14.44 -6.61 -8.01
CA VAL A 58 -13.65 -5.61 -8.71
C VAL A 58 -14.26 -5.40 -10.10
N SER A 59 -14.65 -4.16 -10.40
CA SER A 59 -15.23 -3.87 -11.71
C SER A 59 -14.16 -4.01 -12.79
N ASP A 60 -14.57 -4.46 -13.98
CA ASP A 60 -13.67 -4.60 -15.13
C ASP A 60 -12.94 -3.29 -15.45
N TRP A 61 -13.60 -2.14 -15.24
CA TRP A 61 -13.00 -0.83 -15.36
C TRP A 61 -11.86 -0.60 -14.36
N THR A 62 -12.04 -1.01 -13.10
CA THR A 62 -11.03 -0.85 -12.05
C THR A 62 -9.83 -1.74 -12.35
N LEU A 63 -10.06 -2.98 -12.78
CA LEU A 63 -9.00 -3.88 -13.23
C LEU A 63 -8.24 -3.31 -14.42
N ALA A 64 -8.93 -2.87 -15.47
CA ALA A 64 -8.30 -2.27 -16.65
C ALA A 64 -7.46 -1.03 -16.30
N LYS A 65 -7.97 -0.16 -15.42
CA LYS A 65 -7.26 1.04 -14.97
C LYS A 65 -5.99 0.71 -14.18
N LEU A 66 -6.06 -0.29 -13.29
CA LEU A 66 -4.91 -0.73 -12.49
C LEU A 66 -3.87 -1.44 -13.37
N SER A 67 -4.30 -2.33 -14.27
CA SER A 67 -3.41 -3.01 -15.22
C SER A 67 -2.65 -2.03 -16.11
N ARG A 68 -3.33 -0.98 -16.60
CA ARG A 68 -2.69 0.08 -17.38
C ARG A 68 -1.63 0.81 -16.56
N ARG A 69 -1.95 1.21 -15.32
CA ARG A 69 -0.99 1.90 -14.43
C ARG A 69 0.21 1.05 -14.08
N LEU A 70 -0.01 -0.25 -13.88
CA LEU A 70 1.07 -1.19 -13.63
C LEU A 70 1.98 -1.28 -14.86
N ALA A 71 1.40 -1.45 -16.06
CA ALA A 71 2.17 -1.46 -17.30
C ALA A 71 2.96 -0.18 -17.49
N GLU A 72 2.35 1.00 -17.28
CA GLU A 72 3.01 2.32 -17.35
C GLU A 72 4.14 2.47 -16.32
N ALA A 73 4.00 1.92 -15.12
CA ALA A 73 5.04 1.95 -14.09
C ALA A 73 6.19 0.96 -14.37
N SER A 74 5.91 -0.12 -15.10
CA SER A 74 6.89 -1.13 -15.53
C SER A 74 7.68 -0.74 -16.77
N VAL A 75 7.28 0.29 -17.51
CA VAL A 75 8.08 0.81 -18.62
C VAL A 75 9.29 1.55 -18.03
N PRO A 76 10.54 1.13 -18.31
CA PRO A 76 11.70 1.94 -17.98
C PRO A 76 11.52 3.29 -18.65
N ARG A 77 11.62 4.37 -17.87
CA ARG A 77 11.72 5.71 -18.44
C ARG A 77 13.09 5.81 -19.11
N ASP A 78 13.18 5.32 -20.35
CA ASP A 78 14.33 5.55 -21.20
C ASP A 78 14.59 7.06 -21.27
N GLY A 79 15.85 7.41 -21.03
CA GLY A 79 16.36 8.78 -20.96
C GLY A 79 16.48 9.49 -22.30
#